data_AF-A0A0K0GGP0-F1
#
_entry.id   AF-A0A0K0GGP0-F1
#
_cell.length_a   1.000
_cell.length_b   1.000
_cell.length_c   1.000
_cell.angle_alpha   90.00
_cell.angle_beta   90.00
_cell.angle_gamma   90.00
#
_symmetry.space_group_name_H-M   'P 1'
#
loop_
_entity.id
_entity.type
_entity.pdbx_description
1 polymer ?
#
loop_
_entity_poly.entity_id
_entity_poly.type
_entity_poly.pdbx_seq_one_letter_code
_entity_poly.pdbx_strand_id
1 'polypeptide(L)'
;MYCVWRTTLPLSLIREDVFHLLQHSLDSISKCNTLSAVSSTVLQIIVPLCHYGKTFRPRGRAVFNRTLEVRFEQYGEVVAAALSHADRKQPAHWYLKGLLLPGGRKSVEPMAARVHPQNVRSAHQSMHHLVADADWSDQALLAAVAAQVLPPLSRKSAACHWIVDDTGFSKKGVHSVGVARQYCGRLGKTDNCQVAVSLSIANEHGSLPVGYRLYLPEQWAQDTVRRKKAGVPDQVVFQTKTALAMDQIDSALATGMAAGVVLADAAYGTETHWRDQLSERGLLYMVGVRSNTKVWWGSHQPAPMPPASPKGGRPRTRPMRDSAHAPISVHEVAQSLPARTYRQVSWRQGSDATLSSRFAAVRVRAAHNRQAHDEQWLLIEWPPGESEPRHYWFSTLPKQTPVKTLVATAQGRWRIERDYQELKSELGLHHYEGRNWRGFHHHASLCIAAYGFLMRERLRSKKKSVAFKMPAVSKSVRPRRSGPNATSPSQLDCHAGLRTG
;
A
#
# COMPACT_ATOMS: atom_id res chain seq x y z
N MET A 1 -12.53 -68.44 -15.44
CA MET A 1 -13.80 -69.08 -15.10
C MET A 1 -13.89 -69.23 -13.59
N TYR A 2 -14.95 -68.67 -12.99
CA TYR A 2 -15.55 -68.93 -11.66
C TYR A 2 -14.65 -68.75 -10.40
N CYS A 3 -14.93 -67.73 -9.55
CA CYS A 3 -15.86 -67.75 -8.39
C CYS A 3 -15.23 -68.48 -7.17
N VAL A 4 -15.33 -68.12 -5.88
CA VAL A 4 -16.34 -67.39 -5.09
C VAL A 4 -15.80 -67.24 -3.63
N TRP A 5 -16.02 -66.06 -3.02
CA TRP A 5 -16.48 -65.74 -1.65
C TRP A 5 -15.75 -66.07 -0.30
N ARG A 6 -15.76 -65.00 0.53
CA ARG A 6 -16.18 -64.84 1.94
C ARG A 6 -15.26 -65.14 3.15
N THR A 7 -15.01 -64.03 3.87
CA THR A 7 -15.17 -63.79 5.33
C THR A 7 -14.66 -64.81 6.34
N THR A 8 -13.74 -64.36 7.22
CA THR A 8 -13.90 -64.38 8.68
C THR A 8 -12.81 -63.55 9.39
N LEU A 9 -13.25 -62.61 10.23
CA LEU A 9 -12.61 -62.12 11.48
C LEU A 9 -12.62 -63.26 12.56
N PRO A 10 -12.10 -63.14 13.81
CA PRO A 10 -11.42 -62.04 14.55
C PRO A 10 -10.26 -62.50 15.51
N LEU A 11 -9.85 -61.59 16.42
CA LEU A 11 -9.19 -61.75 17.75
C LEU A 11 -7.68 -62.04 17.75
N SER A 12 -6.81 -61.40 18.55
CA SER A 12 -6.97 -60.45 19.67
C SER A 12 -5.58 -59.96 20.19
N LEU A 13 -5.61 -58.87 21.00
CA LEU A 13 -4.62 -58.39 22.00
C LEU A 13 -3.49 -57.46 21.47
N ILE A 14 -3.16 -56.28 22.04
CA ILE A 14 -3.38 -55.68 23.37
C ILE A 14 -3.02 -54.16 23.32
N ARG A 15 -3.65 -53.38 24.20
CA ARG A 15 -3.29 -52.06 24.78
C ARG A 15 -3.67 -50.74 24.08
N GLU A 16 -4.81 -50.23 24.57
CA GLU A 16 -5.07 -48.86 25.03
C GLU A 16 -3.83 -48.14 25.57
N ASP A 17 -3.52 -46.94 25.05
CA ASP A 17 -2.82 -45.85 25.78
C ASP A 17 -2.66 -44.54 24.98
N VAL A 18 -3.71 -44.03 24.31
CA VAL A 18 -3.64 -42.67 23.70
C VAL A 18 -4.91 -41.81 23.90
N PHE A 19 -5.99 -42.33 24.48
CA PHE A 19 -7.27 -41.58 24.52
C PHE A 19 -7.57 -40.80 25.82
N HIS A 20 -6.61 -40.71 26.76
CA HIS A 20 -6.85 -40.04 28.06
C HIS A 20 -6.05 -38.75 28.31
N LEU A 21 -5.33 -38.21 27.31
CA LEU A 21 -4.56 -36.96 27.44
C LEU A 21 -5.15 -35.75 26.71
N LEU A 22 -6.36 -35.87 26.14
CA LEU A 22 -7.05 -34.77 25.46
C LEU A 22 -8.40 -34.37 26.08
N GLN A 23 -8.72 -34.84 27.29
CA GLN A 23 -9.97 -34.50 27.98
C GLN A 23 -9.77 -33.78 29.33
N HIS A 24 -8.53 -33.51 29.76
CA HIS A 24 -8.27 -32.82 31.05
C HIS A 24 -7.70 -31.39 30.93
N SER A 25 -7.59 -30.85 29.70
CA SER A 25 -7.14 -29.45 29.48
C SER A 25 -8.28 -28.50 29.08
N LEU A 26 -9.51 -29.00 28.92
CA LEU A 26 -10.67 -28.19 28.52
C LEU A 26 -11.52 -27.67 29.68
N ASP A 27 -11.29 -28.13 30.93
CA ASP A 27 -12.06 -27.68 32.10
C ASP A 27 -11.33 -26.70 33.04
N SER A 28 -10.10 -26.26 32.70
CA SER A 28 -9.37 -25.22 33.45
C SER A 28 -9.30 -23.85 32.77
N ILE A 29 -9.95 -23.67 31.62
CA ILE A 29 -10.07 -22.35 30.95
C ILE A 29 -11.55 -21.92 30.96
N SER A 30 -12.15 -21.88 32.14
CA SER A 30 -13.49 -21.31 32.37
C SER A 30 -13.52 -20.21 33.44
N LYS A 31 -12.36 -19.74 33.90
CA LYS A 31 -12.27 -18.65 34.90
C LYS A 31 -11.08 -17.72 34.65
N CYS A 32 -11.16 -16.90 33.62
CA CYS A 32 -10.52 -15.58 33.59
C CYS A 32 -11.11 -14.74 32.45
N ASN A 33 -11.79 -13.66 32.82
CA ASN A 33 -12.22 -12.60 31.90
C ASN A 33 -11.00 -11.93 31.28
N THR A 34 -10.77 -12.12 29.99
CA THR A 34 -10.34 -11.11 28.99
C THR A 34 -9.98 -11.82 27.67
N LEU A 35 -10.40 -11.22 26.55
CA LEU A 35 -10.13 -11.60 25.14
C LEU A 35 -10.96 -12.75 24.55
N SER A 36 -11.96 -12.41 23.72
CA SER A 36 -12.09 -13.03 22.38
C SER A 36 -13.03 -12.20 21.47
N ALA A 37 -12.49 -11.76 20.34
CA ALA A 37 -13.18 -11.63 19.05
C ALA A 37 -12.18 -11.11 17.99
N VAL A 38 -11.07 -11.83 17.79
CA VAL A 38 -10.24 -11.64 16.58
C VAL A 38 -10.94 -12.39 15.45
N SER A 39 -11.95 -11.76 14.87
CA SER A 39 -12.55 -12.21 13.60
C SER A 39 -11.59 -11.82 12.47
N SER A 40 -10.62 -12.69 12.20
CA SER A 40 -9.75 -12.56 11.04
C SER A 40 -10.38 -13.27 9.85
N THR A 41 -10.97 -12.47 8.96
CA THR A 41 -11.50 -12.86 7.63
C THR A 41 -10.43 -13.44 6.68
N VAL A 42 -9.21 -13.70 7.17
CA VAL A 42 -8.09 -14.21 6.37
C VAL A 42 -8.10 -15.75 6.25
N LEU A 43 -8.89 -16.47 7.06
CA LEU A 43 -8.96 -17.94 7.00
C LEU A 43 -10.11 -18.53 6.15
N GLN A 44 -11.05 -17.72 5.65
CA GLN A 44 -12.18 -18.23 4.84
C GLN A 44 -11.98 -18.20 3.31
N ILE A 45 -10.83 -17.72 2.81
CA ILE A 45 -10.56 -17.64 1.36
C ILE A 45 -9.49 -18.64 0.87
N ILE A 46 -8.83 -19.40 1.75
CA ILE A 46 -7.87 -20.44 1.34
C ILE A 46 -7.95 -21.69 2.23
N VAL A 47 -9.12 -22.32 2.34
CA VAL A 47 -9.24 -23.79 2.51
C VAL A 47 -10.57 -24.23 1.88
N PRO A 48 -10.59 -24.42 0.56
CA PRO A 48 -10.79 -25.79 0.10
C PRO A 48 -9.83 -26.11 -1.05
N LEU A 49 -8.60 -26.48 -0.70
CA LEU A 49 -7.67 -27.16 -1.62
C LEU A 49 -6.88 -28.28 -0.93
N CYS A 50 -7.37 -28.77 0.19
CA CYS A 50 -6.86 -29.97 0.88
C CYS A 50 -7.98 -31.00 1.05
N HIS A 51 -8.57 -31.45 -0.08
CA HIS A 51 -9.17 -32.80 -0.22
C HIS A 51 -9.44 -33.22 -1.67
N TYR A 52 -9.04 -32.45 -2.68
CA TYR A 52 -9.06 -32.90 -4.09
C TYR A 52 -7.71 -33.49 -4.52
N GLY A 53 -7.23 -34.44 -3.72
CA GLY A 53 -6.00 -35.18 -3.95
C GLY A 53 -6.28 -36.66 -4.18
N LYS A 54 -7.13 -36.99 -5.18
CA LYS A 54 -7.23 -38.30 -5.84
C LYS A 54 -8.32 -38.18 -6.91
N THR A 55 -7.97 -38.58 -8.15
CA THR A 55 -8.82 -38.59 -9.36
C THR A 55 -8.95 -37.26 -10.12
N PHE A 56 -7.87 -36.81 -10.77
CA PHE A 56 -8.02 -36.08 -12.02
C PHE A 56 -7.08 -36.67 -13.07
N ARG A 57 -7.64 -37.51 -13.95
CA ARG A 57 -6.97 -37.97 -15.18
C ARG A 57 -6.92 -36.78 -16.15
N PRO A 58 -5.80 -36.56 -16.85
CA PRO A 58 -5.66 -35.41 -17.74
C PRO A 58 -6.41 -35.69 -19.05
N ARG A 59 -7.49 -34.96 -19.31
CA ARG A 59 -7.98 -34.73 -20.67
C ARG A 59 -8.14 -33.23 -20.87
N GLY A 60 -7.21 -32.65 -21.61
CA GLY A 60 -7.16 -31.23 -21.90
C GLY A 60 -5.74 -30.78 -22.17
N ARG A 61 -5.29 -30.94 -23.42
CA ARG A 61 -4.00 -30.46 -23.93
C ARG A 61 -3.97 -28.93 -23.77
N ALA A 62 -3.23 -28.41 -22.80
CA ALA A 62 -3.06 -26.98 -22.60
C ALA A 62 -2.22 -26.41 -23.75
N VAL A 63 -2.89 -25.86 -24.76
CA VAL A 63 -2.27 -25.06 -25.83
C VAL A 63 -1.53 -23.88 -25.20
N PHE A 64 -0.29 -23.66 -25.63
CA PHE A 64 0.58 -22.57 -25.23
C PHE A 64 -0.14 -21.20 -25.20
N ASN A 65 0.06 -20.39 -24.16
CA ASN A 65 -0.40 -18.99 -24.11
C ASN A 65 0.57 -18.06 -24.88
N ARG A 66 0.92 -18.44 -26.12
CA ARG A 66 1.92 -17.77 -26.98
C ARG A 66 1.66 -16.27 -27.10
N THR A 67 0.39 -15.86 -27.03
CA THR A 67 -0.03 -14.46 -27.09
C THR A 67 0.35 -13.65 -25.85
N LEU A 68 0.38 -14.24 -24.64
CA LEU A 68 0.80 -13.53 -23.43
C LEU A 68 2.31 -13.28 -23.44
N GLU A 69 3.09 -14.27 -23.85
CA GLU A 69 4.55 -14.14 -24.00
C GLU A 69 4.90 -13.08 -25.03
N VAL A 70 4.26 -13.09 -26.20
CA VAL A 70 4.46 -12.02 -27.21
C VAL A 70 4.15 -10.63 -26.66
N ARG A 71 3.05 -10.48 -25.89
CA ARG A 71 2.72 -9.19 -25.25
C ARG A 71 3.73 -8.78 -24.18
N PHE A 72 4.26 -9.76 -23.44
CA PHE A 72 5.31 -9.52 -22.45
C PHE A 72 6.61 -9.07 -23.13
N GLU A 73 7.02 -9.71 -24.23
CA GLU A 73 8.18 -9.27 -25.01
C GLU A 73 8.00 -7.85 -25.57
N GLN A 74 6.84 -7.56 -26.18
CA GLN A 74 6.51 -6.23 -26.67
C GLN A 74 6.53 -5.17 -25.56
N TYR A 75 6.06 -5.51 -24.36
CA TYR A 75 6.15 -4.63 -23.20
C TYR A 75 7.60 -4.48 -22.70
N GLY A 76 8.40 -5.54 -22.79
CA GLY A 76 9.83 -5.53 -22.51
C GLY A 76 10.59 -4.53 -23.38
N GLU A 77 10.21 -4.35 -24.65
CA GLU A 77 10.80 -3.32 -25.51
C GLU A 77 10.56 -1.90 -24.99
N VAL A 78 9.37 -1.61 -24.45
CA VAL A 78 9.06 -0.30 -23.85
C VAL A 78 9.95 -0.04 -22.64
N VAL A 79 10.11 -1.06 -21.78
CA VAL A 79 11.01 -0.95 -20.62
C VAL A 79 12.46 -0.79 -21.08
N ALA A 80 12.92 -1.58 -22.05
CA ALA A 80 14.29 -1.50 -22.56
C ALA A 80 14.61 -0.13 -23.18
N ALA A 81 13.67 0.45 -23.93
CA ALA A 81 13.81 1.80 -24.49
C ALA A 81 13.98 2.87 -23.40
N ALA A 82 13.23 2.77 -22.30
CA ALA A 82 13.34 3.70 -21.16
C ALA A 82 14.68 3.57 -20.40
N LEU A 83 15.38 2.45 -20.54
CA LEU A 83 16.70 2.21 -19.94
C LEU A 83 17.86 2.76 -20.81
N SER A 84 17.56 3.32 -21.98
CA SER A 84 18.46 4.07 -22.88
C SER A 84 19.69 3.35 -23.45
N HIS A 85 19.96 2.08 -23.09
CA HIS A 85 21.15 1.34 -23.57
C HIS A 85 20.83 -0.12 -23.87
N ALA A 86 21.28 -0.63 -25.03
CA ALA A 86 20.94 -1.96 -25.54
C ALA A 86 21.34 -3.10 -24.58
N ASP A 87 22.52 -3.02 -23.97
CA ASP A 87 23.03 -4.03 -23.03
C ASP A 87 22.16 -4.22 -21.77
N ARG A 88 21.27 -3.26 -21.48
CA ARG A 88 20.36 -3.31 -20.32
C ARG A 88 19.09 -4.10 -20.63
N LYS A 89 18.79 -4.35 -21.91
CA LYS A 89 17.57 -5.04 -22.35
C LYS A 89 17.47 -6.45 -21.78
N GLN A 90 18.49 -7.28 -21.97
CA GLN A 90 18.45 -8.67 -21.54
C GLN A 90 18.37 -8.81 -20.00
N PRO A 91 19.19 -8.08 -19.21
CA PRO A 91 19.07 -8.11 -17.75
C PRO A 91 17.72 -7.59 -17.26
N ALA A 92 17.14 -6.57 -17.90
CA ALA A 92 15.82 -6.04 -17.54
C ALA A 92 14.71 -7.05 -17.82
N HIS A 93 14.77 -7.70 -18.99
CA HIS A 93 13.84 -8.78 -19.35
C HIS A 93 13.91 -9.92 -18.30
N TRP A 94 15.12 -10.38 -17.96
CA TRP A 94 15.32 -11.38 -16.91
C TRP A 94 14.77 -10.92 -15.55
N TYR A 95 14.99 -9.66 -15.19
CA TYR A 95 14.50 -9.13 -13.92
C TYR A 95 12.98 -9.13 -13.86
N LEU A 96 12.32 -8.55 -14.88
CA LEU A 96 10.85 -8.50 -14.97
C LEU A 96 10.24 -9.90 -14.97
N LYS A 97 10.80 -10.82 -15.77
CA LYS A 97 10.35 -12.21 -15.81
C LYS A 97 10.53 -12.88 -14.44
N GLY A 98 11.65 -12.64 -13.76
CA GLY A 98 11.92 -13.16 -12.43
C GLY A 98 10.94 -12.66 -11.37
N LEU A 99 10.50 -11.41 -11.47
CA LEU A 99 9.46 -10.83 -10.61
C LEU A 99 8.10 -11.50 -10.83
N LEU A 100 7.75 -11.81 -12.09
CA LEU A 100 6.45 -12.37 -12.48
C LEU A 100 6.35 -13.90 -12.32
N LEU A 101 7.48 -14.61 -12.31
CA LEU A 101 7.50 -16.06 -12.10
C LEU A 101 7.24 -16.42 -10.63
N PRO A 102 6.46 -17.47 -10.34
CA PRO A 102 6.17 -17.84 -8.95
C PRO A 102 7.42 -18.31 -8.21
N GLY A 103 7.40 -18.16 -6.88
CA GLY A 103 8.49 -18.50 -5.97
C GLY A 103 8.55 -17.53 -4.80
N GLY A 104 9.10 -17.99 -3.66
CA GLY A 104 9.09 -17.22 -2.41
C GLY A 104 9.86 -15.89 -2.49
N ARG A 105 11.20 -15.96 -2.52
CA ARG A 105 12.04 -14.74 -2.50
C ARG A 105 12.29 -14.19 -3.91
N LYS A 106 12.10 -12.87 -4.08
CA LYS A 106 12.31 -12.09 -5.31
C LYS A 106 13.59 -11.24 -5.26
N SER A 107 14.63 -11.76 -4.61
CA SER A 107 15.98 -11.18 -4.70
C SER A 107 16.69 -11.64 -5.97
N VAL A 108 17.77 -10.96 -6.36
CA VAL A 108 18.45 -11.13 -7.65
C VAL A 108 18.86 -12.59 -7.91
N GLU A 109 19.47 -13.26 -6.92
CA GLU A 109 19.97 -14.62 -7.08
C GLU A 109 18.85 -15.66 -7.28
N PRO A 110 17.81 -15.75 -6.43
CA PRO A 110 16.66 -16.60 -6.70
C PRO A 110 15.98 -16.32 -8.05
N MET A 111 15.92 -15.06 -8.48
CA MET A 111 15.39 -14.72 -9.80
C MET A 111 16.29 -15.23 -10.92
N ALA A 112 17.62 -15.06 -10.81
CA ALA A 112 18.60 -15.53 -11.79
C ALA A 112 18.50 -17.05 -11.99
N ALA A 113 18.36 -17.79 -10.88
CA ALA A 113 18.18 -19.24 -10.90
C ALA A 113 16.93 -19.69 -11.68
N ARG A 114 15.86 -18.89 -11.69
CA ARG A 114 14.60 -19.22 -12.38
C ARG A 114 14.63 -18.84 -13.85
N VAL A 115 15.20 -17.68 -14.17
CA VAL A 115 15.15 -17.12 -15.54
C VAL A 115 16.29 -17.61 -16.42
N HIS A 116 17.40 -18.01 -15.81
CA HIS A 116 18.60 -18.45 -16.54
C HIS A 116 19.35 -19.57 -15.77
N PRO A 117 18.72 -20.74 -15.54
CA PRO A 117 19.27 -21.81 -14.70
C PRO A 117 20.61 -22.38 -15.21
N GLN A 118 20.87 -22.29 -16.51
CA GLN A 118 22.11 -22.81 -17.12
C GLN A 118 23.33 -21.93 -16.83
N ASN A 119 23.12 -20.64 -16.53
CA ASN A 119 24.22 -19.72 -16.19
C ASN A 119 23.76 -18.68 -15.16
N VAL A 120 23.45 -19.16 -13.96
CA VAL A 120 22.92 -18.34 -12.86
C VAL A 120 23.89 -17.24 -12.47
N ARG A 121 25.20 -17.51 -12.51
CA ARG A 121 26.24 -16.53 -12.13
C ARG A 121 26.23 -15.32 -13.05
N SER A 122 26.17 -15.54 -14.37
CA SER A 122 26.12 -14.44 -15.36
C SER A 122 24.85 -13.61 -15.23
N ALA A 123 23.69 -14.27 -15.14
CA ALA A 123 22.41 -13.59 -14.97
C ALA A 123 22.34 -12.81 -13.65
N HIS A 124 22.86 -13.37 -12.56
CA HIS A 124 22.95 -12.68 -11.27
C HIS A 124 23.80 -11.40 -11.37
N GLN A 125 25.01 -11.49 -11.92
CA GLN A 125 25.89 -10.31 -12.04
C GLN A 125 25.27 -9.23 -12.91
N SER A 126 24.71 -9.59 -14.05
CA SER A 126 24.10 -8.64 -14.98
C SER A 126 22.86 -7.96 -14.40
N MET A 127 21.98 -8.72 -13.74
CA MET A 127 20.80 -8.16 -13.06
C MET A 127 21.17 -7.34 -11.81
N HIS A 128 22.21 -7.74 -11.08
CA HIS A 128 22.70 -6.96 -9.95
C HIS A 128 23.22 -5.62 -10.43
N HIS A 129 24.09 -5.61 -11.45
CA HIS A 129 24.61 -4.39 -12.05
C HIS A 129 23.49 -3.48 -12.56
N LEU A 130 22.49 -4.05 -13.26
CA LEU A 130 21.32 -3.28 -13.74
C LEU A 130 20.63 -2.52 -12.60
N VAL A 131 20.40 -3.16 -11.46
CA VAL A 131 19.68 -2.54 -10.35
C VAL A 131 20.58 -1.65 -9.51
N ALA A 132 21.75 -2.14 -9.10
CA ALA A 132 22.57 -1.46 -8.11
C ALA A 132 23.40 -0.31 -8.69
N ASP A 133 23.85 -0.42 -9.94
CA ASP A 133 24.97 0.39 -10.44
C ASP A 133 24.65 1.13 -11.75
N ALA A 134 23.96 0.48 -12.70
CA ALA A 134 23.74 1.01 -14.04
C ALA A 134 23.05 2.38 -14.03
N ASP A 135 23.50 3.31 -14.87
CA ASP A 135 23.00 4.68 -14.89
C ASP A 135 21.79 4.83 -15.82
N TRP A 136 20.60 4.54 -15.32
CA TRP A 136 19.31 4.79 -15.97
C TRP A 136 18.36 5.53 -15.02
N SER A 137 17.38 6.23 -15.58
CA SER A 137 16.46 7.07 -14.80
C SER A 137 15.23 6.27 -14.36
N ASP A 138 15.01 6.17 -13.05
CA ASP A 138 13.79 5.62 -12.49
C ASP A 138 12.54 6.40 -12.93
N GLN A 139 12.65 7.73 -12.99
CA GLN A 139 11.57 8.60 -13.46
C GLN A 139 11.22 8.31 -14.94
N ALA A 140 12.21 8.11 -15.81
CA ALA A 140 11.97 7.79 -17.22
C ALA A 140 11.27 6.43 -17.38
N LEU A 141 11.67 5.42 -16.58
CA LEU A 141 11.00 4.13 -16.57
C LEU A 141 9.56 4.24 -16.07
N LEU A 142 9.31 4.93 -14.95
CA LEU A 142 7.96 5.13 -14.44
C LEU A 142 7.06 5.88 -15.43
N ALA A 143 7.58 6.91 -16.11
CA ALA A 143 6.86 7.63 -17.16
C ALA A 143 6.52 6.72 -18.36
N ALA A 144 7.46 5.88 -18.81
CA ALA A 144 7.22 4.93 -19.89
C ALA A 144 6.16 3.89 -19.51
N VAL A 145 6.17 3.39 -18.27
CA VAL A 145 5.16 2.48 -17.74
C VAL A 145 3.80 3.18 -17.67
N ALA A 146 3.74 4.42 -17.16
CA ALA A 146 2.51 5.21 -17.09
C ALA A 146 1.89 5.42 -18.48
N ALA A 147 2.70 5.74 -19.50
CA ALA A 147 2.25 5.88 -20.88
C ALA A 147 1.60 4.60 -21.45
N GLN A 148 1.96 3.42 -20.94
CA GLN A 148 1.38 2.14 -21.37
C GLN A 148 0.10 1.74 -20.63
N VAL A 149 -0.13 2.28 -19.44
CA VAL A 149 -1.20 1.83 -18.52
C VAL A 149 -2.29 2.89 -18.35
N LEU A 150 -1.94 4.17 -18.23
CA LEU A 150 -2.91 5.23 -17.95
C LEU A 150 -3.92 5.41 -19.09
N PRO A 151 -3.54 5.40 -20.39
CA PRO A 151 -4.54 5.53 -21.46
C PRO A 151 -5.65 4.46 -21.44
N PRO A 152 -5.35 3.14 -21.36
CA PRO A 152 -6.41 2.14 -21.24
C PRO A 152 -7.13 2.18 -19.89
N LEU A 153 -6.51 2.68 -18.82
CA LEU A 153 -7.16 2.88 -17.53
C LEU A 153 -8.23 3.98 -17.63
N SER A 154 -7.88 5.15 -18.19
CA SER A 154 -8.78 6.31 -18.34
C SER A 154 -9.91 6.08 -19.34
N ARG A 155 -9.70 5.27 -20.39
CA ARG A 155 -10.79 4.89 -21.33
C ARG A 155 -11.97 4.21 -20.65
N LYS A 156 -11.74 3.54 -19.52
CA LYS A 156 -12.79 2.80 -18.82
C LYS A 156 -13.57 3.63 -17.80
N SER A 157 -13.00 4.74 -17.32
CA SER A 157 -13.67 5.61 -16.36
C SER A 157 -13.10 7.02 -16.42
N ALA A 158 -13.97 8.03 -16.53
CA ALA A 158 -13.60 9.44 -16.53
C ALA A 158 -13.15 9.92 -15.13
N ALA A 159 -13.59 9.26 -14.06
CA ALA A 159 -13.20 9.60 -12.70
C ALA A 159 -11.81 9.01 -12.40
N CYS A 160 -10.85 9.87 -12.06
CA CYS A 160 -9.55 9.46 -11.57
C CYS A 160 -9.26 10.08 -10.20
N HIS A 161 -8.51 9.35 -9.39
CA HIS A 161 -8.02 9.77 -8.09
C HIS A 161 -6.51 9.87 -8.15
N TRP A 162 -5.98 10.93 -7.55
CA TRP A 162 -4.55 11.11 -7.31
C TRP A 162 -4.31 10.78 -5.85
N ILE A 163 -3.74 9.62 -5.58
CA ILE A 163 -3.69 9.13 -4.21
C ILE A 163 -2.25 9.17 -3.72
N VAL A 164 -2.06 9.93 -2.65
CA VAL A 164 -0.79 10.04 -1.92
C VAL A 164 -0.82 9.07 -0.74
N ASP A 165 0.21 8.25 -0.67
CA ASP A 165 0.38 7.28 0.43
C ASP A 165 1.87 7.04 0.70
N ASP A 166 2.17 6.59 1.92
CA ASP A 166 3.51 6.13 2.28
C ASP A 166 3.56 4.65 2.64
N THR A 167 4.68 4.02 2.31
CA THR A 167 4.89 2.59 2.56
C THR A 167 6.20 2.35 3.29
N GLY A 168 6.09 1.66 4.44
CA GLY A 168 7.24 1.24 5.24
C GLY A 168 7.80 -0.14 4.88
N PHE A 169 9.11 -0.27 4.96
CA PHE A 169 9.90 -1.49 4.78
C PHE A 169 10.77 -1.74 5.99
N SER A 170 10.42 -2.74 6.81
CA SER A 170 11.21 -3.10 7.99
C SER A 170 12.63 -3.49 7.60
N LYS A 171 13.62 -2.98 8.35
CA LYS A 171 15.04 -3.25 8.12
C LYS A 171 15.76 -3.52 9.44
N LYS A 172 16.82 -4.32 9.37
CA LYS A 172 17.75 -4.53 10.49
C LYS A 172 19.06 -3.77 10.22
N GLY A 173 19.64 -3.20 11.26
CA GLY A 173 20.89 -2.43 11.18
C GLY A 173 20.73 -1.01 10.62
N VAL A 174 21.86 -0.34 10.41
CA VAL A 174 21.93 1.11 10.12
C VAL A 174 22.48 1.46 8.74
N HIS A 175 22.75 0.46 7.89
CA HIS A 175 23.49 0.66 6.64
C HIS A 175 22.62 0.79 5.39
N SER A 176 21.33 0.44 5.45
CA SER A 176 20.44 0.63 4.31
C SER A 176 20.08 2.11 4.21
N VAL A 177 20.22 2.71 3.03
CA VAL A 177 19.91 4.13 2.79
C VAL A 177 18.56 4.56 3.38
N GLY A 178 18.51 5.68 4.10
CA GLY A 178 17.26 6.21 4.67
C GLY A 178 16.62 5.35 5.77
N VAL A 179 17.31 4.32 6.29
CA VAL A 179 16.78 3.54 7.42
C VAL A 179 16.84 4.33 8.71
N ALA A 180 15.71 4.42 9.43
CA ALA A 180 15.64 5.07 10.72
C ALA A 180 14.52 4.46 11.58
N ARG A 181 14.54 4.75 12.88
CA ARG A 181 13.39 4.50 13.74
C ARG A 181 12.30 5.51 13.41
N GLN A 182 11.28 5.06 12.70
CA GLN A 182 10.15 5.88 12.28
C GLN A 182 8.87 5.05 12.30
N TYR A 183 7.72 5.72 12.31
CA TYR A 183 6.45 5.01 12.29
C TYR A 183 6.35 4.15 11.02
N CYS A 184 6.21 2.85 11.20
CA CYS A 184 6.06 1.89 10.11
C CYS A 184 4.60 1.46 10.07
N GLY A 185 3.81 2.02 9.14
CA GLY A 185 2.38 1.68 9.01
C GLY A 185 2.11 0.18 8.92
N ARG A 186 3.01 -0.59 8.30
CA ARG A 186 2.93 -2.06 8.23
C ARG A 186 3.00 -2.75 9.61
N LEU A 187 3.81 -2.22 10.53
CA LEU A 187 4.00 -2.81 11.85
C LEU A 187 3.08 -2.19 12.91
N GLY A 188 2.32 -1.14 12.55
CA GLY A 188 1.51 -0.37 13.49
C GLY A 188 2.31 0.32 14.60
N LYS A 189 3.65 0.39 14.46
CA LYS A 189 4.56 0.86 15.50
C LYS A 189 5.78 1.58 14.93
N THR A 190 6.44 2.34 15.78
CA THR A 190 7.76 2.91 15.49
C THR A 190 8.81 1.81 15.54
N ASP A 191 9.43 1.54 14.40
CA ASP A 191 10.48 0.55 14.26
C ASP A 191 11.53 1.02 13.26
N ASN A 192 12.63 0.29 13.16
CA ASN A 192 13.67 0.57 12.19
C ASN A 192 13.21 0.17 10.78
N CYS A 193 12.94 1.16 9.94
CA CYS A 193 12.43 0.94 8.59
C CYS A 193 12.89 2.02 7.62
N GLN A 194 12.77 1.70 6.32
CA GLN A 194 12.75 2.68 5.25
C GLN A 194 11.30 3.04 4.95
N VAL A 195 11.03 4.27 4.54
CA VAL A 195 9.68 4.70 4.11
C VAL A 195 9.79 5.33 2.74
N ALA A 196 8.89 4.98 1.83
CA ALA A 196 8.76 5.66 0.54
C ALA A 196 7.40 6.34 0.44
N VAL A 197 7.39 7.55 -0.11
CA VAL A 197 6.19 8.32 -0.46
C VAL A 197 5.89 8.07 -1.92
N SER A 198 4.61 7.90 -2.24
CA SER A 198 4.16 7.62 -3.60
C SER A 198 2.92 8.41 -3.99
N LEU A 199 2.81 8.67 -5.28
CA LEU A 199 1.63 9.16 -5.95
C LEU A 199 1.16 8.06 -6.91
N SER A 200 -0.09 7.62 -6.77
CA SER A 200 -0.71 6.69 -7.72
C SER A 200 -1.95 7.28 -8.35
N ILE A 201 -2.17 6.93 -9.61
CA ILE A 201 -3.40 7.26 -10.34
C ILE A 201 -4.32 6.07 -10.25
N ALA A 202 -5.55 6.26 -9.80
CA ALA A 202 -6.52 5.18 -9.61
C ALA A 202 -7.90 5.52 -10.15
N ASN A 203 -8.61 4.50 -10.60
CA ASN A 203 -10.05 4.56 -10.85
C ASN A 203 -10.71 3.23 -10.46
N GLU A 204 -11.98 3.05 -10.84
CA GLU A 204 -12.73 1.85 -10.47
C GLU A 204 -12.20 0.53 -11.08
N HIS A 205 -11.34 0.60 -12.08
CA HIS A 205 -10.78 -0.56 -12.79
C HIS A 205 -9.37 -0.95 -12.34
N GLY A 206 -8.60 -0.03 -11.75
CA GLY A 206 -7.24 -0.29 -11.30
C GLY A 206 -6.52 0.95 -10.78
N SER A 207 -5.25 0.79 -10.43
CA SER A 207 -4.36 1.90 -10.15
C SER A 207 -2.97 1.67 -10.74
N LEU A 208 -2.14 2.70 -10.74
CA LEU A 208 -0.72 2.60 -11.03
C LEU A 208 0.05 3.65 -10.22
N PRO A 209 1.11 3.28 -9.47
CA PRO A 209 2.08 4.24 -8.95
C PRO A 209 2.82 4.94 -10.10
N VAL A 210 2.74 6.27 -10.13
CA VAL A 210 3.41 7.12 -11.13
C VAL A 210 4.56 7.91 -10.53
N GLY A 211 4.57 8.07 -9.20
CA GLY A 211 5.68 8.62 -8.43
C GLY A 211 6.04 7.70 -7.27
N TYR A 212 7.34 7.55 -7.00
CA TYR A 212 7.83 6.75 -5.89
C TYR A 212 9.20 7.26 -5.43
N ARG A 213 9.28 7.72 -4.17
CA ARG A 213 10.49 8.35 -3.65
C ARG A 213 10.78 7.89 -2.23
N LEU A 214 12.03 7.48 -1.98
CA LEU A 214 12.50 7.21 -0.62
C LEU A 214 12.48 8.50 0.21
N TYR A 215 11.82 8.46 1.36
CA TYR A 215 11.95 9.50 2.38
C TYR A 215 13.33 9.35 3.04
N LEU A 216 14.16 10.39 2.92
CA LEU A 216 15.46 10.46 3.56
C LEU A 216 15.33 11.21 4.89
N PRO A 217 15.40 10.52 6.05
CA PRO A 217 15.25 11.18 7.36
C PRO A 217 16.34 12.24 7.57
N GLU A 218 16.04 13.27 8.37
CA GLU A 218 16.95 14.40 8.58
C GLU A 218 18.35 13.97 9.04
N GLN A 219 18.42 13.02 9.99
CA GLN A 219 19.69 12.43 10.45
C GLN A 219 20.52 11.77 9.33
N TRP A 220 19.88 11.27 8.27
CA TRP A 220 20.57 10.75 7.09
C TRP A 220 20.97 11.88 6.15
N ALA A 221 20.09 12.86 5.95
CA ALA A 221 20.35 14.00 5.09
C ALA A 221 21.53 14.85 5.58
N GLN A 222 21.78 14.89 6.90
CA GLN A 222 22.90 15.60 7.53
C GLN A 222 24.20 14.77 7.64
N ASP A 223 24.13 13.44 7.47
CA ASP A 223 25.32 12.56 7.56
C ASP A 223 25.99 12.38 6.18
N THR A 224 26.95 13.26 5.88
CA THR A 224 27.69 13.26 4.61
C THR A 224 28.41 11.92 4.33
N VAL A 225 28.93 11.25 5.36
CA VAL A 225 29.67 9.99 5.21
C VAL A 225 28.72 8.86 4.80
N ARG A 226 27.57 8.73 5.48
CA ARG A 226 26.54 7.74 5.13
C ARG A 226 25.95 8.01 3.76
N ARG A 227 25.70 9.27 3.41
CA ARG A 227 25.19 9.67 2.09
C ARG A 227 26.12 9.23 0.97
N LYS A 228 27.40 9.59 1.05
CA LYS A 228 28.42 9.19 0.07
C LYS A 228 28.51 7.67 -0.05
N LYS A 229 28.59 6.96 1.09
CA LYS A 229 28.67 5.48 1.10
C LYS A 229 27.44 4.80 0.48
N ALA A 230 26.26 5.38 0.64
CA ALA A 230 25.03 4.87 0.07
C ALA A 230 24.72 5.39 -1.34
N GLY A 231 25.57 6.26 -1.91
CA GLY A 231 25.37 6.87 -3.23
C GLY A 231 24.13 7.77 -3.29
N VAL A 232 23.81 8.47 -2.20
CA VAL A 232 22.74 9.48 -2.19
C VAL A 232 23.21 10.68 -3.02
N PRO A 233 22.48 11.11 -4.07
CA PRO A 233 22.89 12.26 -4.87
C PRO A 233 22.96 13.55 -4.05
N ASP A 234 23.87 14.46 -4.42
CA ASP A 234 24.13 15.69 -3.64
C ASP A 234 22.92 16.62 -3.58
N GLN A 235 22.13 16.67 -4.65
CA GLN A 235 20.89 17.46 -4.72
C GLN A 235 19.78 16.96 -3.78
N VAL A 236 19.89 15.74 -3.23
CA VAL A 236 18.89 15.21 -2.31
C VAL A 236 19.11 15.81 -0.93
N VAL A 237 18.25 16.71 -0.50
CA VAL A 237 18.26 17.29 0.85
C VAL A 237 17.13 16.71 1.70
N PHE A 238 17.10 17.05 2.98
CA PHE A 238 15.96 16.70 3.82
C PHE A 238 14.71 17.38 3.29
N GLN A 239 13.64 16.61 3.12
CA GLN A 239 12.31 17.08 2.75
C GLN A 239 11.29 16.33 3.59
N THR A 240 10.25 17.01 4.06
CA THR A 240 9.13 16.34 4.73
C THR A 240 8.39 15.43 3.75
N LYS A 241 7.64 14.45 4.27
CA LYS A 241 6.81 13.58 3.42
C LYS A 241 5.77 14.37 2.63
N THR A 242 5.20 15.42 3.22
CA THR A 242 4.26 16.32 2.54
C THR A 242 4.93 17.08 1.40
N ALA A 243 6.17 17.56 1.57
CA ALA A 243 6.93 18.18 0.49
C ALA A 243 7.23 17.18 -0.64
N LEU A 244 7.66 15.95 -0.31
CA LEU A 244 7.87 14.89 -1.30
C LEU A 244 6.59 14.54 -2.08
N ALA A 245 5.43 14.55 -1.41
CA ALA A 245 4.15 14.34 -2.08
C ALA A 245 3.82 15.48 -3.04
N MET A 246 4.11 16.73 -2.66
CA MET A 246 3.90 17.90 -3.51
C MET A 246 4.82 17.90 -4.72
N ASP A 247 6.10 17.55 -4.56
CA ASP A 247 7.04 17.39 -5.69
C ASP A 247 6.53 16.35 -6.70
N GLN A 248 5.93 15.26 -6.22
CA GLN A 248 5.34 14.23 -7.10
C GLN A 248 4.07 14.72 -7.81
N ILE A 249 3.22 15.48 -7.12
CA ILE A 249 2.03 16.12 -7.70
C ILE A 249 2.43 17.13 -8.76
N ASP A 250 3.44 17.96 -8.49
CA ASP A 250 3.96 18.97 -9.42
C ASP A 250 4.58 18.32 -10.65
N SER A 251 5.35 17.25 -10.46
CA SER A 251 5.86 16.46 -11.58
C SER A 251 4.73 15.86 -12.42
N ALA A 252 3.66 15.35 -11.80
CA ALA A 252 2.53 14.79 -12.55
C ALA A 252 1.79 15.87 -13.36
N LEU A 253 1.56 17.05 -12.77
CA LEU A 253 0.98 18.20 -13.45
C LEU A 253 1.84 18.67 -14.63
N ALA A 254 3.15 18.79 -14.43
CA ALA A 254 4.10 19.21 -15.46
C ALA A 254 4.15 18.25 -16.66
N THR A 255 3.86 16.96 -16.45
CA THR A 255 3.76 15.96 -17.52
C THR A 255 2.42 15.95 -18.25
N GLY A 256 1.49 16.84 -17.88
CA GLY A 256 0.15 16.93 -18.49
C GLY A 256 -0.80 15.81 -18.07
N MET A 257 -0.53 15.11 -16.96
CA MET A 257 -1.46 14.10 -16.45
C MET A 257 -2.78 14.75 -16.05
N ALA A 258 -3.90 14.15 -16.46
CA ALA A 258 -5.23 14.62 -16.08
C ALA A 258 -5.38 14.60 -14.55
N ALA A 259 -5.71 15.77 -13.99
CA ALA A 259 -5.91 15.93 -12.56
C ALA A 259 -7.12 15.11 -12.08
N GLY A 260 -6.91 14.37 -10.99
CA GLY A 260 -7.94 13.66 -10.26
C GLY A 260 -8.20 14.28 -8.89
N VAL A 261 -9.24 13.80 -8.20
CA VAL A 261 -9.45 14.19 -6.80
C VAL A 261 -8.31 13.62 -5.96
N VAL A 262 -7.61 14.48 -5.22
CA VAL A 262 -6.48 14.09 -4.38
C VAL A 262 -6.98 13.39 -3.13
N LEU A 263 -6.51 12.16 -2.89
CA LEU A 263 -6.82 11.37 -1.70
C LEU A 263 -5.55 11.13 -0.88
N ALA A 264 -5.65 11.26 0.44
CA ALA A 264 -4.58 10.94 1.39
C ALA A 264 -5.18 10.65 2.76
N ASP A 265 -4.43 10.04 3.68
CA ASP A 265 -4.87 9.91 5.08
C ASP A 265 -4.58 11.14 5.93
N ALA A 266 -4.91 11.02 7.22
CA ALA A 266 -4.69 12.00 8.25
C ALA A 266 -3.22 12.34 8.52
N ALA A 267 -2.24 11.57 8.05
CA ALA A 267 -0.83 11.96 8.14
C ALA A 267 -0.49 13.12 7.21
N TYR A 268 -1.23 13.26 6.10
CA TYR A 268 -1.11 14.37 5.16
C TYR A 268 -2.25 15.37 5.34
N GLY A 269 -3.49 14.91 5.36
CA GLY A 269 -4.67 15.75 5.30
C GLY A 269 -4.88 16.61 6.55
N THR A 270 -4.26 16.30 7.69
CA THR A 270 -4.27 17.18 8.88
C THR A 270 -3.42 18.43 8.67
N GLU A 271 -2.37 18.36 7.85
CA GLU A 271 -1.45 19.47 7.59
C GLU A 271 -2.13 20.55 6.75
N THR A 272 -2.38 21.70 7.36
CA THR A 272 -3.14 22.79 6.72
C THR A 272 -2.42 23.35 5.50
N HIS A 273 -1.13 23.66 5.65
CA HIS A 273 -0.34 24.19 4.56
C HIS A 273 -0.31 23.25 3.35
N TRP A 274 -0.32 21.93 3.57
CA TRP A 274 -0.37 20.95 2.47
C TRP A 274 -1.71 21.02 1.71
N ARG A 275 -2.84 21.16 2.40
CA ARG A 275 -4.16 21.37 1.76
C ARG A 275 -4.25 22.70 1.02
N ASP A 276 -3.64 23.76 1.56
CA ASP A 276 -3.59 25.06 0.90
C ASP A 276 -2.82 24.96 -0.44
N GLN A 277 -1.68 24.29 -0.45
CA GLN A 277 -0.89 24.05 -1.67
C GLN A 277 -1.66 23.25 -2.74
N LEU A 278 -2.52 22.30 -2.35
CA LEU A 278 -3.41 21.61 -3.29
C LEU A 278 -4.43 22.58 -3.90
N SER A 279 -5.02 23.44 -3.07
CA SER A 279 -6.04 24.40 -3.49
C SER A 279 -5.46 25.48 -4.40
N GLU A 280 -4.24 25.96 -4.13
CA GLU A 280 -3.48 26.89 -4.98
C GLU A 280 -3.25 26.34 -6.40
N ARG A 281 -3.17 25.02 -6.54
CA ARG A 281 -3.05 24.32 -7.84
C ARG A 281 -4.39 24.01 -8.50
N GLY A 282 -5.50 24.43 -7.88
CA GLY A 282 -6.85 24.12 -8.34
C GLY A 282 -7.24 22.64 -8.18
N LEU A 283 -6.53 21.88 -7.33
CA LEU A 283 -6.80 20.46 -7.13
C LEU A 283 -7.92 20.26 -6.10
N LEU A 284 -8.96 19.53 -6.51
CA LEU A 284 -9.98 19.03 -5.59
C LEU A 284 -9.39 17.92 -4.72
N TYR A 285 -9.81 17.84 -3.46
CA TYR A 285 -9.33 16.81 -2.55
C TYR A 285 -10.44 16.18 -1.71
N MET A 286 -10.15 14.98 -1.20
CA MET A 286 -10.87 14.26 -0.17
C MET A 286 -9.83 13.54 0.71
N VAL A 287 -9.45 14.17 1.81
CA VAL A 287 -8.28 13.76 2.61
C VAL A 287 -8.69 13.48 4.05
N GLY A 288 -8.15 12.42 4.63
CA GLY A 288 -8.37 12.06 6.02
C GLY A 288 -7.82 13.14 6.95
N VAL A 289 -8.45 13.32 8.12
CA VAL A 289 -7.97 14.23 9.17
C VAL A 289 -8.09 13.57 10.54
N ARG A 290 -7.28 14.02 11.50
CA ARG A 290 -7.35 13.52 12.89
C ARG A 290 -8.60 14.05 13.59
N SER A 291 -9.12 13.29 14.56
CA SER A 291 -10.30 13.64 15.36
C SER A 291 -10.19 14.98 16.09
N ASN A 292 -8.97 15.39 16.45
CA ASN A 292 -8.68 16.65 17.14
C ASN A 292 -8.50 17.86 16.19
N THR A 293 -8.61 17.67 14.88
CA THR A 293 -8.50 18.75 13.88
C THR A 293 -9.58 19.80 14.14
N LYS A 294 -9.20 21.08 14.18
CA LYS A 294 -10.08 22.17 14.57
C LYS A 294 -10.84 22.78 13.39
N VAL A 295 -12.10 23.12 13.62
CA VAL A 295 -13.04 23.67 12.64
C VAL A 295 -13.96 24.72 13.27
N TRP A 296 -14.49 25.59 12.42
CA TRP A 296 -15.62 26.47 12.74
C TRP A 296 -16.91 25.85 12.20
N TRP A 297 -17.91 25.70 13.07
CA TRP A 297 -19.18 25.06 12.76
C TRP A 297 -20.28 25.43 13.76
N GLY A 298 -21.52 25.54 13.28
CA GLY A 298 -22.67 25.84 14.13
C GLY A 298 -22.54 27.19 14.83
N SER A 299 -22.69 27.22 16.15
CA SER A 299 -22.48 28.40 17.00
C SER A 299 -21.01 28.83 17.10
N HIS A 300 -20.05 27.95 16.77
CA HIS A 300 -18.63 28.24 16.81
C HIS A 300 -18.17 28.85 15.49
N GLN A 301 -18.32 30.16 15.36
CA GLN A 301 -17.91 30.93 14.17
C GLN A 301 -16.65 31.75 14.43
N PRO A 302 -15.85 32.06 13.39
CA PRO A 302 -14.70 32.96 13.55
C PRO A 302 -15.18 34.36 13.96
N ALA A 303 -14.36 35.06 14.73
CA ALA A 303 -14.64 36.46 15.08
C ALA A 303 -14.76 37.31 13.80
N PRO A 304 -15.68 38.29 13.76
CA PRO A 304 -15.77 39.23 12.65
C PRO A 304 -14.44 39.93 12.41
N MET A 305 -14.10 40.19 11.15
CA MET A 305 -12.95 41.04 10.85
C MET A 305 -13.19 42.43 11.45
N PRO A 306 -12.22 43.01 12.19
CA PRO A 306 -12.38 44.34 12.73
C PRO A 306 -12.59 45.35 11.58
N PRO A 307 -13.47 46.35 11.75
CA PRO A 307 -13.70 47.36 10.73
C PRO A 307 -12.39 48.07 10.37
N ALA A 308 -12.29 48.53 9.12
CA ALA A 308 -11.17 49.35 8.68
C ALA A 308 -11.01 50.56 9.62
N SER A 309 -9.77 50.88 10.01
CA SER A 309 -9.53 51.99 10.92
C SER A 309 -10.01 53.30 10.28
N PRO A 310 -10.90 54.08 10.94
CA PRO A 310 -11.40 55.34 10.39
C PRO A 310 -10.31 56.37 10.13
N LYS A 311 -9.13 56.23 10.76
CA LYS A 311 -8.01 57.18 10.74
C LYS A 311 -6.90 56.85 9.73
N GLY A 312 -7.16 56.03 8.71
CA GLY A 312 -6.16 55.75 7.65
C GLY A 312 -4.92 54.96 8.10
N GLY A 313 -4.96 54.32 9.27
CA GLY A 313 -3.88 53.47 9.77
C GLY A 313 -3.84 52.10 9.09
N ARG A 314 -2.69 51.41 9.20
CA ARG A 314 -2.50 50.04 8.67
C ARG A 314 -3.65 49.13 9.17
N PRO A 315 -4.46 48.54 8.26
CA PRO A 315 -5.57 47.69 8.65
C PRO A 315 -5.10 46.54 9.55
N ARG A 316 -5.88 46.21 10.58
CA ARG A 316 -5.65 45.00 11.35
C ARG A 316 -5.94 43.79 10.46
N THR A 317 -4.90 43.04 10.10
CA THR A 317 -5.00 41.86 9.23
C THR A 317 -5.25 40.54 9.97
N ARG A 318 -5.36 40.58 11.31
CA ARG A 318 -5.56 39.38 12.13
C ARG A 318 -6.85 39.51 12.98
N PRO A 319 -7.72 38.49 12.99
CA PRO A 319 -8.88 38.44 13.88
C PRO A 319 -8.47 38.63 15.34
N MET A 320 -9.34 39.26 16.14
CA MET A 320 -9.11 39.41 17.58
C MET A 320 -9.09 38.03 18.25
N ARG A 321 -8.13 37.78 19.15
CA ARG A 321 -8.06 36.54 19.93
C ARG A 321 -9.11 36.62 21.03
N ASP A 322 -10.27 36.01 20.80
CA ASP A 322 -11.39 35.99 21.74
C ASP A 322 -11.75 34.55 22.12
N SER A 323 -11.98 34.29 23.41
CA SER A 323 -12.42 32.98 23.92
C SER A 323 -13.86 32.65 23.51
N ALA A 324 -14.70 33.64 23.23
CA ALA A 324 -16.06 33.44 22.74
C ALA A 324 -16.11 32.87 21.31
N HIS A 325 -15.02 33.01 20.55
CA HIS A 325 -14.88 32.55 19.18
C HIS A 325 -13.80 31.46 19.11
N ALA A 326 -13.98 30.38 19.86
CA ALA A 326 -13.06 29.24 19.87
C ALA A 326 -13.50 28.14 18.88
N PRO A 327 -12.60 27.62 18.04
CA PRO A 327 -12.93 26.51 17.13
C PRO A 327 -13.02 25.19 17.91
N ILE A 328 -13.91 24.31 17.44
CA ILE A 328 -14.13 22.97 18.01
C ILE A 328 -13.46 21.91 17.16
N SER A 329 -13.21 20.73 17.72
CA SER A 329 -12.66 19.60 16.97
C SER A 329 -13.71 18.93 16.09
N VAL A 330 -13.28 18.25 15.04
CA VAL A 330 -14.19 17.43 14.21
C VAL A 330 -14.87 16.33 15.01
N HIS A 331 -14.25 15.84 16.10
CA HIS A 331 -14.88 14.94 17.05
C HIS A 331 -16.03 15.61 17.82
N GLU A 332 -15.83 16.81 18.36
CA GLU A 332 -16.89 17.58 19.02
C GLU A 332 -18.05 17.88 18.05
N VAL A 333 -17.74 18.20 16.79
CA VAL A 333 -18.77 18.31 15.74
C VAL A 333 -19.54 16.99 15.61
N ALA A 334 -18.84 15.86 15.46
CA ALA A 334 -19.49 14.56 15.31
C ALA A 334 -20.42 14.21 16.48
N GLN A 335 -20.03 14.52 17.71
CA GLN A 335 -20.83 14.30 18.92
C GLN A 335 -22.06 15.22 19.00
N SER A 336 -21.95 16.44 18.49
CA SER A 336 -23.05 17.41 18.49
C SER A 336 -24.13 17.16 17.43
N LEU A 337 -23.85 16.33 16.41
CA LEU A 337 -24.78 16.06 15.33
C LEU A 337 -25.94 15.16 15.80
N PRO A 338 -27.20 15.50 15.47
CA PRO A 338 -28.33 14.61 15.75
C PRO A 338 -28.14 13.24 15.10
N ALA A 339 -28.53 12.16 15.79
CA ALA A 339 -28.37 10.79 15.29
C ALA A 339 -28.99 10.58 13.89
N ARG A 340 -30.11 11.26 13.58
CA ARG A 340 -30.78 11.24 12.27
C ARG A 340 -29.94 11.77 11.10
N THR A 341 -28.86 12.51 11.39
CA THR A 341 -27.92 13.03 10.38
C THR A 341 -27.05 11.91 9.82
N TYR A 342 -26.77 10.87 10.62
CA TYR A 342 -25.99 9.73 10.21
C TYR A 342 -26.87 8.77 9.41
N ARG A 343 -26.58 8.65 8.11
CA ARG A 343 -27.31 7.76 7.19
C ARG A 343 -26.45 6.57 6.83
N GLN A 344 -27.07 5.40 6.76
CA GLN A 344 -26.39 4.21 6.25
C GLN A 344 -26.12 4.40 4.75
N VAL A 345 -24.86 4.26 4.35
CA VAL A 345 -24.44 4.36 2.96
C VAL A 345 -23.67 3.09 2.61
N SER A 346 -24.01 2.51 1.46
CA SER A 346 -23.32 1.36 0.88
C SER A 346 -22.52 1.83 -0.34
N TRP A 347 -21.24 1.49 -0.39
CA TRP A 347 -20.34 1.99 -1.46
C TRP A 347 -19.63 0.89 -2.24
N ARG A 348 -19.70 -0.38 -1.83
CA ARG A 348 -19.15 -1.49 -2.60
C ARG A 348 -19.68 -2.86 -2.16
N GLN A 349 -19.71 -3.84 -3.06
CA GLN A 349 -19.68 -5.25 -2.67
C GLN A 349 -18.25 -5.68 -2.33
N GLY A 350 -18.02 -6.03 -1.06
CA GLY A 350 -16.84 -6.75 -0.60
C GLY A 350 -16.89 -8.22 -1.05
N SER A 351 -15.87 -8.98 -0.69
CA SER A 351 -15.76 -10.41 -1.03
C SER A 351 -16.91 -11.24 -0.45
N ASP A 352 -17.42 -10.85 0.74
CA ASP A 352 -18.44 -11.59 1.50
C ASP A 352 -19.74 -10.79 1.78
N ALA A 353 -19.70 -9.45 1.75
CA ALA A 353 -20.88 -8.61 1.99
C ALA A 353 -20.75 -7.22 1.36
N THR A 354 -21.88 -6.52 1.17
CA THR A 354 -21.88 -5.10 0.79
C THR A 354 -21.29 -4.27 1.94
N LEU A 355 -20.15 -3.62 1.69
CA LEU A 355 -19.54 -2.68 2.62
C LEU A 355 -20.49 -1.49 2.82
N SER A 356 -20.95 -1.36 4.05
CA SER A 356 -21.85 -0.30 4.50
C SER A 356 -21.46 0.18 5.90
N SER A 357 -21.74 1.43 6.18
CA SER A 357 -21.43 2.12 7.43
C SER A 357 -22.34 3.35 7.52
N ARG A 358 -22.34 4.06 8.65
CA ARG A 358 -23.14 5.29 8.80
C ARG A 358 -22.25 6.51 8.63
N PHE A 359 -22.73 7.45 7.83
CA PHE A 359 -22.01 8.68 7.53
C PHE A 359 -22.86 9.92 7.79
N ALA A 360 -22.21 10.97 8.26
CA ALA A 360 -22.72 12.33 8.23
C ALA A 360 -21.81 13.18 7.34
N ALA A 361 -22.41 14.11 6.59
CA ALA A 361 -21.68 15.09 5.80
C ALA A 361 -22.20 16.48 6.15
N VAL A 362 -21.31 17.35 6.60
CA VAL A 362 -21.64 18.74 6.98
C VAL A 362 -20.64 19.71 6.39
N ARG A 363 -21.04 20.98 6.28
CA ARG A 363 -20.19 22.06 5.78
C ARG A 363 -19.49 22.73 6.95
N VAL A 364 -18.18 22.81 6.91
CA VAL A 364 -17.33 23.39 7.97
C VAL A 364 -16.29 24.32 7.36
N ARG A 365 -15.69 25.19 8.16
CA ARG A 365 -14.46 25.89 7.79
C ARG A 365 -13.32 25.32 8.60
N ALA A 366 -12.23 24.88 7.96
CA ALA A 366 -11.05 24.47 8.71
C ALA A 366 -10.50 25.65 9.51
N ALA A 367 -10.01 25.37 10.71
CA ALA A 367 -9.39 26.35 11.58
C ALA A 367 -7.89 26.06 11.72
N HIS A 368 -7.06 27.00 11.31
CA HIS A 368 -5.61 26.94 11.53
C HIS A 368 -5.12 28.31 12.02
N ASN A 369 -4.31 28.34 13.08
CA ASN A 369 -3.89 29.59 13.74
C ASN A 369 -5.07 30.55 14.05
N ARG A 370 -6.25 29.98 14.35
CA ARG A 370 -7.53 30.68 14.57
C ARG A 370 -8.01 31.53 13.38
N GLN A 371 -7.52 31.27 12.18
CA GLN A 371 -8.06 31.80 10.94
C GLN A 371 -9.06 30.81 10.35
N ALA A 372 -10.06 31.33 9.65
CA ALA A 372 -11.05 30.51 8.95
C ALA A 372 -10.66 30.36 7.49
N HIS A 373 -10.61 29.11 7.02
CA HIS A 373 -10.47 28.80 5.61
C HIS A 373 -11.84 28.86 4.91
N ASP A 374 -11.84 28.65 3.60
CA ASP A 374 -13.06 28.46 2.83
C ASP A 374 -13.88 27.29 3.35
N GLU A 375 -15.19 27.41 3.14
CA GLU A 375 -16.11 26.37 3.55
C GLU A 375 -15.90 25.11 2.70
N GLN A 376 -15.83 23.96 3.35
CA GLN A 376 -15.59 22.66 2.75
C GLN A 376 -16.44 21.58 3.41
N TRP A 377 -16.49 20.40 2.80
CA TRP A 377 -17.15 19.24 3.38
C TRP A 377 -16.32 18.65 4.51
N LEU A 378 -16.98 18.30 5.61
CA LEU A 378 -16.53 17.34 6.61
C LEU A 378 -17.40 16.09 6.48
N LEU A 379 -16.79 14.99 6.05
CA LEU A 379 -17.40 13.66 6.07
C LEU A 379 -16.96 12.94 7.34
N ILE A 380 -17.91 12.35 8.05
CA ILE A 380 -17.69 11.63 9.31
C ILE A 380 -18.22 10.22 9.14
N GLU A 381 -17.39 9.22 9.41
CA GLU A 381 -17.83 7.84 9.53
C GLU A 381 -18.03 7.48 11.00
N TRP A 382 -19.25 7.07 11.34
CA TRP A 382 -19.55 6.51 12.65
C TRP A 382 -20.21 5.14 12.46
N PRO A 383 -19.43 4.04 12.50
CA PRO A 383 -19.99 2.72 12.26
C PRO A 383 -21.10 2.38 13.28
N PRO A 384 -22.07 1.53 12.90
CA PRO A 384 -23.11 1.09 13.83
C PRO A 384 -22.49 0.27 14.97
N GLY A 385 -22.92 0.50 16.20
CA GLY A 385 -22.44 -0.21 17.40
C GLY A 385 -21.14 0.34 18.01
N GLU A 386 -20.44 1.24 17.33
CA GLU A 386 -19.22 1.87 17.86
C GLU A 386 -19.55 3.03 18.80
N SER A 387 -18.83 3.13 19.92
CA SER A 387 -18.99 4.21 20.90
C SER A 387 -18.45 5.56 20.39
N GLU A 388 -17.53 5.55 19.43
CA GLU A 388 -16.89 6.75 18.87
C GLU A 388 -16.86 6.72 17.34
N PRO A 389 -16.83 7.90 16.68
CA PRO A 389 -16.63 7.97 15.24
C PRO A 389 -15.22 7.54 14.85
N ARG A 390 -15.11 6.77 13.75
CA ARG A 390 -13.87 6.09 13.36
C ARG A 390 -12.99 6.93 12.45
N HIS A 391 -13.58 7.65 11.51
CA HIS A 391 -12.83 8.37 10.48
C HIS A 391 -13.47 9.72 10.15
N TYR A 392 -12.63 10.65 9.73
CA TYR A 392 -12.99 12.02 9.37
C TYR A 392 -12.25 12.40 8.08
N TRP A 393 -12.94 13.08 7.17
CA TRP A 393 -12.33 13.60 5.95
C TRP A 393 -12.75 15.04 5.68
N PHE A 394 -11.81 15.84 5.18
CA PHE A 394 -12.11 17.11 4.54
C PHE A 394 -12.19 16.95 3.03
N SER A 395 -13.13 17.67 2.39
CA SER A 395 -13.23 17.70 0.93
C SER A 395 -13.67 19.03 0.35
N THR A 396 -12.97 19.45 -0.71
CA THR A 396 -13.27 20.63 -1.53
C THR A 396 -14.22 20.35 -2.69
N LEU A 397 -14.82 19.15 -2.76
CA LEU A 397 -15.84 18.83 -3.76
C LEU A 397 -17.02 19.81 -3.71
N PRO A 398 -17.71 20.08 -4.84
CA PRO A 398 -18.81 21.06 -4.91
C PRO A 398 -19.89 20.86 -3.84
N LYS A 399 -20.57 21.95 -3.44
CA LYS A 399 -21.62 21.92 -2.40
C LYS A 399 -22.84 21.07 -2.78
N GLN A 400 -23.02 20.79 -4.07
CA GLN A 400 -24.10 19.98 -4.60
C GLN A 400 -23.74 18.49 -4.66
N THR A 401 -22.51 18.12 -4.27
CA THR A 401 -22.03 16.74 -4.33
C THR A 401 -22.87 15.84 -3.41
N PRO A 402 -23.50 14.77 -3.94
CA PRO A 402 -24.27 13.84 -3.11
C PRO A 402 -23.38 13.14 -2.08
N VAL A 403 -23.92 12.88 -0.88
CA VAL A 403 -23.20 12.16 0.19
C VAL A 403 -22.66 10.81 -0.29
N LYS A 404 -23.42 10.08 -1.11
CA LYS A 404 -22.98 8.82 -1.71
C LYS A 404 -21.68 8.97 -2.53
N THR A 405 -21.54 10.08 -3.26
CA THR A 405 -20.34 10.41 -4.04
C THR A 405 -19.17 10.78 -3.13
N LEU A 406 -19.42 11.53 -2.04
CA LEU A 406 -18.41 11.81 -1.02
C LEU A 406 -17.87 10.50 -0.41
N VAL A 407 -18.76 9.60 0.00
CA VAL A 407 -18.38 8.29 0.57
C VAL A 407 -17.62 7.46 -0.44
N ALA A 408 -18.09 7.35 -1.68
CA ALA A 408 -17.39 6.61 -2.74
C ALA A 408 -15.98 7.16 -3.00
N THR A 409 -15.83 8.49 -2.98
CA THR A 409 -14.54 9.17 -3.17
C THR A 409 -13.59 8.93 -1.99
N ALA A 410 -14.06 9.09 -0.76
CA ALA A 410 -13.26 8.84 0.45
C ALA A 410 -12.74 7.39 0.50
N GLN A 411 -13.58 6.46 0.03
CA GLN A 411 -13.28 5.02 -0.01
C GLN A 411 -12.43 4.61 -1.24
N GLY A 412 -12.13 5.55 -2.15
CA GLY A 412 -11.26 5.33 -3.30
C GLY A 412 -9.83 4.93 -2.92
N ARG A 413 -9.37 5.32 -1.72
CA ARG A 413 -8.01 5.05 -1.20
C ARG A 413 -7.69 3.56 -1.04
N TRP A 414 -8.67 2.73 -0.70
CA TRP A 414 -8.49 1.30 -0.42
C TRP A 414 -7.79 0.52 -1.56
N ARG A 415 -7.88 1.02 -2.79
CA ARG A 415 -7.21 0.38 -3.94
C ARG A 415 -5.70 0.31 -3.77
N ILE A 416 -5.08 1.37 -3.28
CA ILE A 416 -3.63 1.39 -3.07
C ILE A 416 -3.19 0.42 -1.99
N GLU A 417 -3.97 0.26 -0.91
CA GLU A 417 -3.61 -0.70 0.14
C GLU A 417 -3.52 -2.12 -0.45
N ARG A 418 -4.47 -2.46 -1.33
CA ARG A 418 -4.44 -3.71 -2.10
C ARG A 418 -3.27 -3.76 -3.10
N ASP A 419 -3.05 -2.69 -3.84
CA ASP A 419 -2.01 -2.68 -4.88
C ASP A 419 -0.60 -2.73 -4.27
N TYR A 420 -0.38 -2.09 -3.13
CA TYR A 420 0.83 -2.26 -2.32
C TYR A 420 0.95 -3.66 -1.73
N GLN A 421 -0.15 -4.30 -1.37
CA GLN A 421 -0.13 -5.69 -0.96
C GLN A 421 0.31 -6.61 -2.11
N GLU A 422 -0.18 -6.40 -3.33
CA GLU A 422 0.26 -7.13 -4.54
C GLU A 422 1.75 -6.82 -4.85
N LEU A 423 2.16 -5.55 -4.86
CA LEU A 423 3.54 -5.13 -5.09
C LEU A 423 4.50 -5.73 -4.05
N LYS A 424 4.13 -5.74 -2.77
CA LYS A 424 4.95 -6.29 -1.69
C LYS A 424 4.99 -7.81 -1.78
N SER A 425 3.83 -8.46 -1.69
CA SER A 425 3.73 -9.91 -1.49
C SER A 425 4.10 -10.70 -2.74
N GLU A 426 3.62 -10.27 -3.92
CA GLU A 426 3.76 -11.04 -5.16
C GLU A 426 4.97 -10.59 -5.99
N LEU A 427 5.16 -9.27 -6.09
CA LEU A 427 6.24 -8.67 -6.90
C LEU A 427 7.47 -8.31 -6.09
N GLY A 428 7.46 -8.59 -4.79
CA GLY A 428 8.66 -8.52 -3.96
C GLY A 428 9.24 -7.13 -3.78
N LEU A 429 8.42 -6.06 -3.83
CA LEU A 429 8.87 -4.67 -3.57
C LEU A 429 9.65 -4.53 -2.26
N HIS A 430 9.38 -5.40 -1.27
CA HIS A 430 10.06 -5.42 0.03
C HIS A 430 11.21 -6.44 0.12
N HIS A 431 11.58 -7.09 -0.99
CA HIS A 431 12.65 -8.09 -1.07
C HIS A 431 14.00 -7.50 -1.50
N TYR A 432 14.09 -6.18 -1.74
CA TYR A 432 15.37 -5.54 -2.02
C TYR A 432 16.35 -5.66 -0.85
N GLU A 433 17.54 -6.20 -1.13
CA GLU A 433 18.60 -6.45 -0.14
C GLU A 433 19.77 -5.48 -0.23
N GLY A 434 19.84 -4.68 -1.30
CA GLY A 434 20.89 -3.69 -1.46
C GLY A 434 20.72 -2.52 -0.50
N ARG A 435 21.75 -1.68 -0.45
CA ARG A 435 21.88 -0.61 0.56
C ARG A 435 21.94 0.79 -0.04
N ASN A 436 22.15 0.89 -1.35
CA ASN A 436 22.37 2.15 -2.03
C ASN A 436 21.05 2.83 -2.47
N TRP A 437 21.13 4.14 -2.67
CA TRP A 437 20.03 4.99 -3.12
C TRP A 437 19.47 4.55 -4.47
N ARG A 438 20.36 4.40 -5.46
CA ARG A 438 20.02 4.04 -6.84
C ARG A 438 19.26 2.72 -6.88
N GLY A 439 19.80 1.66 -6.30
CA GLY A 439 19.20 0.33 -6.34
C GLY A 439 17.87 0.22 -5.59
N PHE A 440 17.63 1.05 -4.57
CA PHE A 440 16.29 1.14 -3.95
C PHE A 440 15.25 1.61 -4.97
N HIS A 441 15.53 2.70 -5.68
CA HIS A 441 14.62 3.28 -6.67
C HIS A 441 14.50 2.40 -7.92
N HIS A 442 15.60 1.79 -8.36
CA HIS A 442 15.63 0.92 -9.51
C HIS A 442 14.82 -0.37 -9.29
N HIS A 443 15.00 -1.02 -8.13
CA HIS A 443 14.19 -2.18 -7.79
C HIS A 443 12.70 -1.83 -7.74
N ALA A 444 12.35 -0.74 -7.06
CA ALA A 444 10.95 -0.30 -6.97
C ALA A 444 10.35 -0.01 -8.36
N SER A 445 11.09 0.65 -9.24
CA SER A 445 10.63 0.98 -10.59
C SER A 445 10.42 -0.27 -11.45
N LEU A 446 11.28 -1.29 -11.31
CA LEU A 446 11.11 -2.58 -11.99
C LEU A 446 9.93 -3.38 -11.42
N CYS A 447 9.67 -3.32 -10.10
CA CYS A 447 8.46 -3.88 -9.50
C CYS A 447 7.20 -3.18 -10.02
N ILE A 448 7.21 -1.85 -10.12
CA ILE A 448 6.10 -1.07 -10.67
C ILE A 448 5.92 -1.36 -12.17
N ALA A 449 6.99 -1.56 -12.94
CA ALA A 449 6.91 -1.99 -14.34
C ALA A 449 6.28 -3.40 -14.47
N ALA A 450 6.68 -4.36 -13.64
CA ALA A 450 6.05 -5.68 -13.61
C ALA A 450 4.56 -5.59 -13.25
N TYR A 451 4.22 -4.75 -12.28
CA TYR A 451 2.83 -4.46 -11.92
C TYR A 451 2.06 -3.80 -13.07
N GLY A 452 2.66 -2.85 -13.77
CA GLY A 452 2.09 -2.18 -14.94
C GLY A 452 1.74 -3.18 -16.06
N PHE A 453 2.59 -4.17 -16.31
CA PHE A 453 2.26 -5.26 -17.23
C PHE A 453 1.01 -6.03 -16.78
N LEU A 454 0.95 -6.45 -15.51
CA LEU A 454 -0.21 -7.16 -14.96
C LEU A 454 -1.49 -6.31 -15.03
N MET A 455 -1.37 -5.00 -14.80
CA MET A 455 -2.49 -4.07 -14.90
C MET A 455 -2.99 -3.98 -16.35
N ARG A 456 -2.11 -3.90 -17.35
CA ARG A 456 -2.52 -3.93 -18.76
C ARG A 456 -3.28 -5.21 -19.09
N GLU A 457 -2.81 -6.36 -18.63
CA GLU A 457 -3.49 -7.63 -18.89
C GLU A 457 -4.85 -7.70 -18.18
N ARG A 458 -4.96 -7.16 -16.96
CA ARG A 458 -6.23 -7.02 -16.22
C ARG A 458 -7.20 -6.07 -16.91
N LEU A 459 -6.70 -4.98 -17.50
CA LEU A 459 -7.53 -4.05 -18.26
C LEU A 459 -7.99 -4.63 -19.60
N ARG A 460 -7.23 -5.56 -20.20
CA ARG A 460 -7.60 -6.26 -21.44
C ARG A 460 -8.60 -7.40 -21.22
N SER A 461 -8.49 -8.11 -20.09
CA SER A 461 -9.27 -9.32 -19.85
C SER A 461 -10.49 -9.07 -18.95
N LYS A 462 -11.61 -9.75 -19.22
CA LYS A 462 -12.73 -9.86 -18.26
C LYS A 462 -12.42 -10.84 -17.10
N LYS A 463 -11.40 -11.70 -17.25
CA LYS A 463 -10.94 -12.67 -16.25
C LYS A 463 -9.84 -12.07 -15.36
N LYS A 464 -9.86 -12.39 -14.07
CA LYS A 464 -9.01 -11.79 -13.03
C LYS A 464 -7.62 -12.45 -12.86
N SER A 465 -7.29 -13.53 -13.55
CA SER A 465 -6.04 -14.27 -13.36
C SER A 465 -5.13 -14.27 -14.59
N VAL A 466 -3.85 -13.96 -14.36
CA VAL A 466 -2.74 -14.07 -15.32
C VAL A 466 -1.65 -14.89 -14.63
N ALA A 467 -1.16 -15.95 -15.26
CA ALA A 467 -0.15 -16.82 -14.67
C ALA A 467 0.96 -17.14 -15.69
N PHE A 468 2.21 -17.01 -15.25
CA PHE A 468 3.39 -17.46 -15.99
C PHE A 468 3.82 -18.85 -15.52
N LYS A 469 4.21 -19.73 -16.45
CA LYS A 469 4.73 -21.07 -16.12
C LYS A 469 6.21 -20.97 -15.72
N MET A 470 6.58 -21.67 -14.65
CA MET A 470 7.99 -21.81 -14.26
C MET A 470 8.75 -22.68 -15.25
N PRO A 471 9.94 -22.25 -15.69
CA PRO A 471 10.94 -23.15 -16.29
C PRO A 471 11.38 -24.20 -15.25
N ALA A 472 11.75 -25.39 -15.71
CA ALA A 472 12.33 -26.42 -14.84
C ALA A 472 13.68 -25.93 -14.28
N VAL A 473 13.76 -25.72 -12.97
CA VAL A 473 14.98 -25.34 -12.27
C VAL A 473 15.75 -26.61 -11.90
N SER A 474 17.05 -26.68 -12.21
CA SER A 474 17.86 -27.84 -11.83
C SER A 474 18.00 -27.92 -10.30
N LYS A 475 17.88 -29.13 -9.74
CA LYS A 475 17.99 -29.38 -8.28
C LYS A 475 19.34 -28.99 -7.68
N SER A 476 20.34 -28.70 -8.51
CA SER A 476 21.71 -28.33 -8.13
C SER A 476 21.90 -26.85 -7.78
N VAL A 477 20.94 -25.97 -8.12
CA VAL A 477 21.09 -24.52 -7.84
C VAL A 477 20.55 -24.20 -6.45
N ARG A 478 21.45 -24.06 -5.48
CA ARG A 478 21.16 -23.53 -4.13
C ARG A 478 21.61 -22.06 -4.05
N PRO A 479 20.73 -21.11 -3.66
CA PRO A 479 21.14 -19.72 -3.43
C PRO A 479 22.23 -19.66 -2.35
N ARG A 480 23.22 -18.77 -2.51
CA ARG A 480 24.36 -18.58 -1.57
C ARG A 480 23.96 -18.22 -0.14
N ARG A 481 22.68 -17.95 0.13
CA ARG A 481 22.13 -17.68 1.48
C ARG A 481 21.30 -18.82 2.09
N SER A 482 21.12 -19.96 1.42
CA SER A 482 20.49 -21.14 2.06
C SER A 482 21.56 -21.98 2.77
N GLY A 483 22.08 -21.46 3.88
CA GLY A 483 22.87 -22.29 4.81
C GLY A 483 21.95 -23.28 5.55
N PRO A 484 22.45 -24.47 5.94
CA PRO A 484 21.65 -25.50 6.62
C PRO A 484 21.19 -25.10 8.04
N ASN A 485 21.66 -23.98 8.59
CA ASN A 485 21.32 -23.47 9.93
C ASN A 485 20.47 -22.18 9.91
N ALA A 486 19.71 -21.92 8.86
CA ALA A 486 18.69 -20.86 8.91
C ALA A 486 17.50 -21.36 9.74
N THR A 487 17.53 -21.13 11.05
CA THR A 487 16.47 -21.45 12.00
C THR A 487 15.14 -20.94 11.48
N SER A 488 14.19 -21.86 11.27
CA SER A 488 12.77 -21.54 11.20
C SER A 488 12.37 -20.77 12.46
N PRO A 489 11.68 -19.62 12.40
CA PRO A 489 11.13 -19.00 13.59
C PRO A 489 10.03 -19.91 14.15
N SER A 490 10.40 -20.84 15.01
CA SER A 490 9.49 -21.48 15.95
C SER A 490 9.14 -20.44 17.02
N GLN A 491 7.83 -20.24 17.18
CA GLN A 491 7.14 -19.80 18.41
C GLN A 491 8.03 -19.13 19.47
N LEU A 492 7.93 -17.79 19.57
CA LEU A 492 8.26 -17.11 20.81
C LEU A 492 7.07 -17.27 21.74
N ASP A 493 7.14 -18.29 22.58
CA ASP A 493 6.28 -18.48 23.73
C ASP A 493 6.42 -17.30 24.71
N CYS A 494 5.27 -16.91 25.22
CA CYS A 494 5.08 -15.96 26.29
C CYS A 494 5.43 -16.61 27.64
N HIS A 495 6.14 -15.84 28.49
CA HIS A 495 6.17 -15.91 29.95
C HIS A 495 6.49 -17.23 30.67
N ALA A 496 7.61 -17.21 31.40
CA ALA A 496 7.67 -17.77 32.75
C ALA A 496 8.51 -16.84 33.63
N GLY A 497 7.83 -15.99 34.38
CA GLY A 497 8.38 -15.31 35.54
C GLY A 497 8.11 -16.14 36.80
N LEU A 498 9.04 -16.02 37.75
CA LEU A 498 8.94 -16.32 39.18
C LEU A 498 9.27 -17.76 39.62
N ARG A 499 10.50 -17.91 40.13
CA ARG A 499 10.79 -18.71 41.32
C ARG A 499 11.64 -17.88 42.28
N THR A 500 11.03 -17.48 43.40
CA THR A 500 11.70 -17.24 44.69
C THR A 500 10.66 -17.56 45.76
N GLY A 501 10.96 -18.53 46.62
CA GLY A 501 10.12 -18.96 47.75
C GLY A 501 9.45 -20.29 47.51
#